data_AF-Q23BU1-F1
#
_entry.id   AF-Q23BU1-F1
#
_cell.length_a   1.000
_cell.length_b   1.000
_cell.length_c   1.000
_cell.angle_alpha   90.00
_cell.angle_beta   90.00
_cell.angle_gamma   90.00
#
_symmetry.space_group_name_H-M   'P 1'
#
loop_
_entity.id
_entity.type
_entity.pdbx_description
1 polymer ?
#
loop_
_entity_poly.entity_id
_entity_poly.type
_entity_poly.pdbx_seq_one_letter_code
_entity_poly.pdbx_strand_id
1 'polypeptide(L)'
;MSEQQEDQNLTKLVSDIQQSLEEAQQKWDKAEEELKAYYEKNNDSYQAQIDSQTKIETCEIDLQNDKEKYQILLRNIEQAKAYQNQFEQFVKFYEVELSKAKDLEKELDTQVKEKDKQIQKTETEIGKYENEMSQCQQQLQDKQIEIDSLKVKKNDKETIINIIQKEKSKEKQVQLLQKQEEMLYLQEELEMQEKHQQNIRNRSEAASKKKAYLSESLNKLKLSNKTNKQELDQIKKDIKKKEESLTDYKGQLADVKNELNSYQKNQEILIENISTLGKQKVEEYKNYLSATKKIEQNERIIEQNLSELRFQRQAVLDYRMGVIYIKQKISLQQLNTKVQQKVIKN
;
A
#
# COMPACT_ATOMS: atom_id res chain seq x y z
N MET A 1 -58.46 97.21 -37.04
CA MET A 1 -59.20 95.95 -36.86
C MET A 1 -60.20 96.18 -35.72
N SER A 2 -61.43 95.67 -35.80
CA SER A 2 -62.42 95.91 -34.74
C SER A 2 -62.09 95.08 -33.51
N GLU A 3 -62.30 95.62 -32.30
CA GLU A 3 -62.04 94.96 -31.01
C GLU A 3 -62.72 93.57 -30.93
N GLN A 4 -63.86 93.36 -31.61
CA GLN A 4 -64.55 92.07 -31.69
C GLN A 4 -63.74 90.97 -32.40
N GLN A 5 -62.90 91.32 -33.37
CA GLN A 5 -62.10 90.36 -34.13
C GLN A 5 -60.85 89.94 -33.35
N GLU A 6 -60.32 90.84 -32.51
CA GLU A 6 -59.25 90.54 -31.55
C GLU A 6 -59.74 89.63 -30.42
N ASP A 7 -60.94 89.87 -29.89
CA ASP A 7 -61.53 89.08 -28.80
C ASP A 7 -61.90 87.65 -29.24
N GLN A 8 -62.37 87.49 -30.49
CA GLN A 8 -62.59 86.17 -31.10
C GLN A 8 -61.28 85.40 -31.34
N ASN A 9 -60.22 86.09 -31.79
CA ASN A 9 -58.91 85.48 -31.97
C ASN A 9 -58.30 85.05 -30.63
N LEU A 10 -58.49 85.83 -29.57
CA LEU A 10 -58.07 85.50 -28.21
C LEU A 10 -58.85 84.32 -27.63
N THR A 11 -60.16 84.26 -27.86
CA THR A 11 -61.01 83.15 -27.38
C THR A 11 -60.63 81.83 -28.07
N LYS A 12 -60.40 81.86 -29.39
CA LYS A 12 -59.93 80.70 -30.14
C LYS A 12 -58.54 80.23 -29.64
N LEU A 13 -57.63 81.17 -29.43
CA LEU A 13 -56.31 80.87 -28.87
C LEU A 13 -56.42 80.20 -27.50
N VAL A 14 -57.30 80.67 -26.61
CA VAL A 14 -57.54 80.05 -25.29
C VAL A 14 -58.10 78.63 -25.40
N SER A 15 -58.98 78.37 -26.36
CA SER A 15 -59.49 77.01 -26.62
C SER A 15 -58.40 76.07 -27.12
N ASP A 16 -57.60 76.52 -28.09
CA ASP A 16 -56.47 75.76 -28.64
C ASP A 16 -55.41 75.48 -27.54
N ILE A 17 -55.24 76.44 -26.61
CA ILE A 17 -54.41 76.30 -25.41
C ILE A 17 -54.92 75.19 -24.50
N GLN A 18 -56.22 75.18 -24.19
CA GLN A 18 -56.80 74.18 -23.30
C GLN A 18 -56.73 72.77 -23.89
N GLN A 19 -57.00 72.63 -25.18
CA GLN A 19 -56.88 71.35 -25.86
C GLN A 19 -55.42 70.82 -25.83
N SER A 20 -54.45 71.68 -26.15
CA SER A 20 -53.03 71.31 -26.10
C SER A 20 -52.56 70.91 -24.70
N LEU A 21 -53.15 71.53 -23.66
CA LEU A 21 -52.86 71.22 -22.27
C LEU A 21 -53.43 69.86 -21.83
N GLU A 22 -54.65 69.53 -22.26
CA GLU A 22 -55.27 68.21 -22.02
C GLU A 22 -54.51 67.10 -22.75
N GLU A 23 -54.12 67.31 -24.01
CA GLU A 23 -53.32 66.36 -24.77
C GLU A 23 -51.95 66.10 -24.12
N ALA A 24 -51.33 67.13 -23.54
CA ALA A 24 -50.09 66.98 -22.80
C ALA A 24 -50.27 66.22 -21.47
N GLN A 25 -51.37 66.46 -20.75
CA GLN A 25 -51.67 65.77 -19.51
C GLN A 25 -51.92 64.27 -19.75
N GLN A 26 -52.72 63.93 -20.77
CA GLN A 26 -52.97 62.52 -21.13
C GLN A 26 -51.68 61.77 -21.51
N LYS A 27 -50.76 62.44 -22.22
CA LYS A 27 -49.44 61.86 -22.54
C LYS A 27 -48.60 61.63 -21.28
N TRP A 28 -48.71 62.51 -20.28
CA TRP A 28 -48.01 62.36 -19.01
C TRP A 28 -48.57 61.20 -18.18
N ASP A 29 -49.89 61.08 -18.06
CA ASP A 29 -50.53 59.97 -17.33
C ASP A 29 -50.15 58.61 -17.97
N LYS A 30 -50.19 58.54 -19.31
CA LYS A 30 -49.77 57.34 -20.07
C LYS A 30 -48.31 56.96 -19.80
N ALA A 31 -47.43 57.95 -19.72
CA ALA A 31 -46.03 57.72 -19.42
C ALA A 31 -45.78 57.22 -17.99
N GLU A 32 -46.55 57.70 -17.02
CA GLU A 32 -46.47 57.23 -15.64
C GLU A 32 -46.92 55.76 -15.53
N GLU A 33 -47.97 55.38 -16.27
CA GLU A 33 -48.38 53.98 -16.40
C GLU A 33 -47.31 53.11 -17.09
N GLU A 34 -46.68 53.61 -18.17
CA GLU A 34 -45.57 52.91 -18.84
C GLU A 34 -44.36 52.72 -17.91
N LEU A 35 -44.06 53.71 -17.06
CA LEU A 35 -42.99 53.64 -16.06
C LEU A 35 -43.31 52.59 -14.98
N LYS A 36 -44.57 52.51 -14.54
CA LYS A 36 -45.02 51.51 -13.57
C LYS A 36 -44.97 50.09 -14.16
N ALA A 37 -45.47 49.93 -15.39
CA ALA A 37 -45.42 48.67 -16.12
C ALA A 37 -43.98 48.19 -16.37
N TYR A 38 -43.02 49.11 -16.53
CA TYR A 38 -41.60 48.78 -16.59
C TYR A 38 -41.07 48.20 -15.28
N TYR A 39 -41.36 48.82 -14.14
CA TYR A 39 -40.86 48.31 -12.85
C TYR A 39 -41.40 46.90 -12.60
N GLU A 40 -42.66 46.65 -12.94
CA GLU A 40 -43.26 45.31 -12.89
C GLU A 40 -42.59 44.35 -13.89
N LYS A 41 -42.32 44.78 -15.13
CA LYS A 41 -41.71 43.94 -16.18
C LYS A 41 -40.23 43.63 -15.95
N ASN A 42 -39.50 44.50 -15.25
CA ASN A 42 -38.10 44.31 -14.91
C ASN A 42 -37.90 43.56 -13.59
N ASN A 43 -38.90 43.55 -12.70
CA ASN A 43 -38.83 42.83 -11.43
C ASN A 43 -38.41 41.36 -11.63
N ASP A 44 -39.01 40.67 -12.60
CA ASP A 44 -38.65 39.28 -12.94
C ASP A 44 -37.19 39.14 -13.40
N SER A 45 -36.67 40.13 -14.12
CA SER A 45 -35.30 40.10 -14.65
C SER A 45 -34.28 40.39 -13.54
N TYR A 46 -34.57 41.33 -12.65
CA TYR A 46 -33.76 41.59 -11.45
C TYR A 46 -33.76 40.38 -10.50
N GLN A 47 -34.91 39.75 -10.29
CA GLN A 47 -35.00 38.55 -9.47
C GLN A 47 -34.19 37.41 -10.09
N ALA A 48 -34.33 37.17 -11.40
CA ALA A 48 -33.53 36.17 -12.10
C ALA A 48 -32.02 36.44 -12.00
N GLN A 49 -31.60 37.72 -12.05
CA GLN A 49 -30.20 38.11 -11.88
C GLN A 49 -29.68 37.77 -10.47
N ILE A 50 -30.44 38.11 -9.42
CA ILE A 50 -30.11 37.82 -8.02
C ILE A 50 -30.05 36.30 -7.78
N ASP A 51 -31.02 35.56 -8.31
CA ASP A 51 -31.09 34.10 -8.16
C ASP A 51 -29.89 33.43 -8.84
N SER A 52 -29.57 33.80 -10.09
CA SER A 52 -28.38 33.28 -10.78
C SER A 52 -27.09 33.66 -10.08
N GLN A 53 -26.97 34.89 -9.54
CA GLN A 53 -25.78 35.31 -8.79
C GLN A 53 -25.59 34.48 -7.52
N THR A 54 -26.66 34.25 -6.75
CA THR A 54 -26.64 33.42 -5.54
C THR A 54 -26.20 31.98 -5.86
N LYS A 55 -26.68 31.41 -6.96
CA LYS A 55 -26.28 30.07 -7.41
C LYS A 55 -24.85 30.01 -7.89
N ILE A 56 -24.35 31.04 -8.58
CA ILE A 56 -22.95 31.13 -9.01
C ILE A 56 -22.03 31.12 -7.77
N GLU A 57 -22.33 31.94 -6.77
CA GLU A 57 -21.56 32.02 -5.53
C GLU A 57 -21.57 30.67 -4.78
N THR A 58 -22.73 30.01 -4.72
CA THR A 58 -22.84 28.65 -4.13
C THR A 58 -21.98 27.63 -4.89
N CYS A 59 -22.06 27.61 -6.23
CA CYS A 59 -21.23 26.73 -7.05
C CYS A 59 -19.73 27.03 -6.89
N GLU A 60 -19.34 28.28 -6.67
CA GLU A 60 -17.95 28.68 -6.42
C GLU A 60 -17.41 28.11 -5.12
N ILE A 61 -18.20 28.20 -4.05
CA ILE A 61 -17.86 27.63 -2.75
C ILE A 61 -17.71 26.12 -2.86
N ASP A 62 -18.68 25.43 -3.49
CA ASP A 62 -18.64 23.98 -3.65
C ASP A 62 -17.47 23.51 -4.52
N LEU A 63 -17.18 24.21 -5.62
CA LEU A 63 -16.01 23.94 -6.46
C LEU A 63 -14.70 24.09 -5.69
N GLN A 64 -14.60 25.11 -4.83
CA GLN A 64 -13.40 25.33 -4.03
C GLN A 64 -13.23 24.20 -3.00
N ASN A 65 -14.31 23.83 -2.30
CA ASN A 65 -14.31 22.72 -1.36
C ASN A 65 -13.89 21.39 -2.02
N ASP A 66 -14.43 21.08 -3.20
CA ASP A 66 -14.10 19.84 -3.90
C ASP A 66 -12.68 19.84 -4.49
N LYS A 67 -12.15 21.00 -4.90
CA LYS A 67 -10.73 21.14 -5.27
C LYS A 67 -9.80 20.84 -4.08
N GLU A 68 -10.12 21.33 -2.89
CA GLU A 68 -9.33 21.07 -1.69
C GLU A 68 -9.37 19.58 -1.31
N LYS A 69 -10.56 18.96 -1.34
CA LYS A 69 -10.69 17.49 -1.16
C LYS A 69 -9.88 16.71 -2.19
N TYR A 70 -9.90 17.14 -3.46
CA TYR A 70 -9.15 16.51 -4.53
C TYR A 70 -7.62 16.60 -4.30
N GLN A 71 -7.12 17.74 -3.83
CA GLN A 71 -5.69 17.89 -3.48
C GLN A 71 -5.28 16.98 -2.33
N ILE A 72 -6.10 16.87 -1.28
CA ILE A 72 -5.86 15.93 -0.17
C ILE A 72 -5.84 14.50 -0.68
N LEU A 73 -6.80 14.13 -1.54
CA LEU A 73 -6.89 12.80 -2.11
C LEU A 73 -5.66 12.46 -2.98
N LEU A 74 -5.17 13.40 -3.79
CA LEU A 74 -3.94 13.21 -4.55
C LEU A 74 -2.74 12.89 -3.64
N ARG A 75 -2.60 13.64 -2.55
CA ARG A 75 -1.55 13.38 -1.55
C ARG A 75 -1.67 11.99 -0.94
N ASN A 76 -2.89 11.56 -0.60
CA ASN A 76 -3.14 10.23 -0.05
C ASN A 76 -2.80 9.13 -1.06
N ILE A 77 -3.14 9.32 -2.35
CA ILE A 77 -2.79 8.40 -3.44
C ILE A 77 -1.26 8.28 -3.58
N GLU A 78 -0.54 9.40 -3.55
CA GLU A 78 0.93 9.39 -3.63
C GLU A 78 1.57 8.66 -2.45
N GLN A 79 1.08 8.91 -1.23
CA GLN A 79 1.53 8.21 -0.03
C GLN A 79 1.24 6.71 -0.10
N ALA A 80 0.02 6.31 -0.48
CA ALA A 80 -0.35 4.90 -0.65
C ALA A 80 0.51 4.20 -1.71
N LYS A 81 0.81 4.86 -2.84
CA LYS A 81 1.74 4.34 -3.86
C LYS A 81 3.16 4.15 -3.32
N ALA A 82 3.65 5.07 -2.51
CA ALA A 82 4.96 4.95 -1.87
C ALA A 82 5.00 3.75 -0.92
N TYR A 83 3.99 3.58 -0.07
CA TYR A 83 3.87 2.42 0.80
C TYR A 83 3.73 1.11 0.02
N GLN A 84 2.93 1.09 -1.06
CA GLN A 84 2.80 -0.09 -1.91
C GLN A 84 4.17 -0.51 -2.46
N ASN A 85 4.95 0.42 -3.01
CA ASN A 85 6.28 0.13 -3.55
C ASN A 85 7.22 -0.39 -2.46
N GLN A 86 7.20 0.22 -1.27
CA GLN A 86 8.00 -0.22 -0.13
C GLN A 86 7.66 -1.66 0.29
N PHE A 87 6.37 -1.99 0.42
CA PHE A 87 5.95 -3.35 0.75
C PHE A 87 6.25 -4.35 -0.37
N GLU A 88 6.12 -3.97 -1.64
CA GLU A 88 6.52 -4.83 -2.77
C GLU A 88 8.03 -5.14 -2.73
N GLN A 89 8.86 -4.18 -2.35
CA GLN A 89 10.30 -4.41 -2.16
C GLN A 89 10.58 -5.34 -0.98
N PHE A 90 9.91 -5.14 0.16
CA PHE A 90 10.04 -6.04 1.30
C PHE A 90 9.61 -7.46 0.97
N VAL A 91 8.44 -7.65 0.34
CA VAL A 91 7.97 -8.97 -0.08
C VAL A 91 9.00 -9.66 -0.98
N LYS A 92 9.51 -8.97 -2.02
CA LYS A 92 10.53 -9.53 -2.92
C LYS A 92 11.81 -9.90 -2.17
N PHE A 93 12.28 -9.02 -1.28
CA PHE A 93 13.48 -9.26 -0.49
C PHE A 93 13.34 -10.52 0.39
N TYR A 94 12.25 -10.60 1.16
CA TYR A 94 12.01 -11.73 2.06
C TYR A 94 11.72 -13.03 1.31
N GLU A 95 11.10 -12.99 0.12
CA GLU A 95 10.95 -14.18 -0.74
C GLU A 95 12.31 -14.75 -1.15
N VAL A 96 13.27 -13.89 -1.52
CA VAL A 96 14.63 -14.31 -1.88
C VAL A 96 15.37 -14.87 -0.65
N GLU A 97 15.31 -14.20 0.50
CA GLU A 97 15.95 -14.68 1.72
C GLU A 97 15.37 -16.02 2.21
N LEU A 98 14.04 -16.17 2.13
CA LEU A 98 13.36 -17.40 2.49
C LEU A 98 13.78 -18.55 1.56
N SER A 99 13.89 -18.30 0.26
CA SER A 99 14.38 -19.31 -0.70
C SER A 99 15.79 -19.77 -0.34
N LYS A 100 16.71 -18.83 -0.10
CA LYS A 100 18.10 -19.15 0.30
C LYS A 100 18.15 -19.96 1.59
N ALA A 101 17.32 -19.61 2.57
CA ALA A 101 17.25 -20.34 3.83
C ALA A 101 16.72 -21.78 3.63
N LYS A 102 15.70 -21.97 2.79
CA LYS A 102 15.17 -23.31 2.43
C LYS A 102 16.19 -24.16 1.69
N ASP A 103 17.01 -23.57 0.83
CA ASP A 103 18.08 -24.30 0.15
C ASP A 103 19.18 -24.71 1.14
N LEU A 104 19.54 -23.83 2.08
CA LEU A 104 20.48 -24.15 3.16
C LEU A 104 19.95 -25.27 4.07
N GLU A 105 18.66 -25.26 4.41
CA GLU A 105 18.00 -26.31 5.18
C GLU A 105 18.15 -27.67 4.49
N LYS A 106 17.88 -27.75 3.18
CA LYS A 106 17.99 -29.00 2.40
C LYS A 106 19.42 -29.52 2.33
N GLU A 107 20.38 -28.63 2.12
CA GLU A 107 21.80 -28.98 2.09
C GLU A 107 22.23 -29.56 3.44
N LEU A 108 21.89 -28.88 4.55
CA LEU A 108 22.27 -29.32 5.87
C LEU A 108 21.56 -30.62 6.29
N ASP A 109 20.27 -30.79 5.94
CA ASP A 109 19.53 -32.04 6.14
C ASP A 109 20.18 -33.23 5.38
N THR A 110 20.68 -32.97 4.16
CA THR A 110 21.42 -33.97 3.37
C THR A 110 22.74 -34.34 4.05
N GLN A 111 23.50 -33.35 4.54
CA GLN A 111 24.74 -33.58 5.29
C GLN A 111 24.50 -34.37 6.59
N VAL A 112 23.42 -34.07 7.31
CA VAL A 112 23.04 -34.80 8.53
C VAL A 112 22.75 -36.27 8.22
N LYS A 113 21.96 -36.54 7.17
CA LYS A 113 21.65 -37.91 6.73
C LYS A 113 22.89 -38.68 6.32
N GLU A 114 23.82 -38.04 5.62
CA GLU A 114 25.06 -38.69 5.20
C GLU A 114 25.97 -39.01 6.39
N LYS A 115 26.10 -38.09 7.36
CA LYS A 115 26.83 -38.37 8.60
C LYS A 115 26.16 -39.46 9.44
N ASP A 116 24.83 -39.51 9.51
CA ASP A 116 24.13 -40.60 10.20
C ASP A 116 24.42 -41.97 9.55
N LYS A 117 24.46 -42.05 8.20
CA LYS A 117 24.88 -43.27 7.50
C LYS A 117 26.33 -43.66 7.82
N GLN A 118 27.25 -42.70 7.85
CA GLN A 118 28.66 -42.95 8.18
C GLN A 118 28.81 -43.45 9.62
N ILE A 119 28.11 -42.83 10.58
CA ILE A 119 28.04 -43.26 11.97
C ILE A 119 27.59 -44.73 12.05
N GLN A 120 26.48 -45.08 11.39
CA GLN A 120 25.95 -46.44 11.41
C GLN A 120 26.94 -47.46 10.81
N LYS A 121 27.62 -47.10 9.71
CA LYS A 121 28.64 -47.94 9.08
C LYS A 121 29.82 -48.17 10.03
N THR A 122 30.34 -47.12 10.66
CA THR A 122 31.45 -47.21 11.61
C THR A 122 31.08 -48.00 12.87
N GLU A 123 29.85 -47.83 13.40
CA GLU A 123 29.34 -48.64 14.53
C GLU A 123 29.30 -50.13 14.17
N THR A 124 28.84 -50.45 12.95
CA THR A 124 28.80 -51.83 12.46
C THR A 124 30.22 -52.42 12.33
N GLU A 125 31.19 -51.65 11.83
CA GLU A 125 32.59 -52.09 11.73
C GLU A 125 33.25 -52.27 13.10
N ILE A 126 32.98 -51.39 14.06
CA ILE A 126 33.42 -51.55 15.46
C ILE A 126 32.88 -52.87 16.03
N GLY A 127 31.59 -53.15 15.85
CA GLY A 127 30.97 -54.40 16.31
C GLY A 127 31.61 -55.65 15.71
N LYS A 128 32.07 -55.60 14.45
CA LYS A 128 32.83 -56.70 13.83
C LYS A 128 34.16 -56.95 14.55
N TYR A 129 34.92 -55.90 14.87
CA TYR A 129 36.18 -56.04 15.60
C TYR A 129 35.98 -56.43 17.07
N GLU A 130 34.89 -56.00 17.71
CA GLU A 130 34.49 -56.48 19.05
C GLU A 130 34.22 -57.99 19.06
N ASN A 131 33.50 -58.49 18.06
CA ASN A 131 33.28 -59.92 17.88
C ASN A 131 34.58 -60.67 17.59
N GLU A 132 35.45 -60.15 16.71
CA GLU A 132 36.74 -60.77 16.40
C GLU A 132 37.65 -60.88 17.63
N MET A 133 37.73 -59.83 18.45
CA MET A 133 38.48 -59.87 19.71
C MET A 133 37.91 -60.89 20.68
N SER A 134 36.58 -60.97 20.81
CA SER A 134 35.92 -61.95 21.68
C SER A 134 36.22 -63.39 21.23
N GLN A 135 36.21 -63.65 19.92
CA GLN A 135 36.61 -64.94 19.35
C GLN A 135 38.09 -65.24 19.59
N CYS A 136 38.98 -64.26 19.45
CA CYS A 136 40.40 -64.43 19.78
C CYS A 136 40.59 -64.77 21.26
N GLN A 137 39.84 -64.13 22.15
CA GLN A 137 39.92 -64.35 23.58
C GLN A 137 39.48 -65.77 23.95
N GLN A 138 38.41 -66.29 23.34
CA GLN A 138 38.01 -67.69 23.49
C GLN A 138 39.09 -68.65 22.98
N GLN A 139 39.60 -68.42 21.77
CA GLN A 139 40.65 -69.28 21.20
C GLN A 139 41.94 -69.27 22.03
N LEU A 140 42.29 -68.15 22.65
CA LEU A 140 43.42 -68.06 23.58
C LEU A 140 43.20 -68.91 24.83
N GLN A 141 41.98 -68.93 25.38
CA GLN A 141 41.64 -69.80 26.52
C GLN A 141 41.74 -71.27 26.13
N ASP A 142 41.15 -71.66 25.01
CA ASP A 142 41.18 -73.05 24.53
C ASP A 142 42.62 -73.53 24.29
N LYS A 143 43.45 -72.69 23.65
CA LYS A 143 44.87 -72.99 23.41
C LYS A 143 45.69 -73.03 24.69
N GLN A 144 45.36 -72.19 25.68
CA GLN A 144 46.03 -72.23 26.98
C GLN A 144 45.76 -73.55 27.70
N ILE A 145 44.51 -74.04 27.68
CA ILE A 145 44.13 -75.35 28.25
C ILE A 145 44.92 -76.48 27.56
N GLU A 146 45.03 -76.44 26.23
CA GLU A 146 45.76 -77.44 25.44
C GLU A 146 47.26 -77.45 25.77
N ILE A 147 47.88 -76.27 25.86
CA ILE A 147 49.29 -76.10 26.26
C ILE A 147 49.53 -76.63 27.68
N ASP A 148 48.66 -76.29 28.64
CA ASP A 148 48.80 -76.72 30.04
C ASP A 148 48.68 -78.25 30.17
N SER A 149 47.77 -78.86 29.41
CA SER A 149 47.65 -80.33 29.30
C SER A 149 48.92 -80.98 28.72
N LEU A 150 49.50 -80.43 27.65
CA LEU A 150 50.76 -80.93 27.08
C LEU A 150 51.94 -80.77 28.04
N LYS A 151 52.00 -79.66 28.79
CA LYS A 151 53.02 -79.44 29.84
C LYS A 151 52.96 -80.50 30.93
N VAL A 152 51.75 -80.84 31.40
CA VAL A 152 51.56 -81.94 32.37
C VAL A 152 52.05 -83.27 31.80
N LYS A 153 51.62 -83.65 30.59
CA LYS A 153 52.06 -84.89 29.93
C LYS A 153 53.58 -84.95 29.77
N LYS A 154 54.20 -83.84 29.37
CA LYS A 154 55.66 -83.75 29.24
C LYS A 154 56.36 -83.95 30.59
N ASN A 155 55.87 -83.29 31.65
CA ASN A 155 56.40 -83.45 33.01
C ASN A 155 56.31 -84.89 33.52
N ASP A 156 55.20 -85.58 33.24
CA ASP A 156 55.03 -86.98 33.60
C ASP A 156 56.08 -87.87 32.90
N LYS A 157 56.32 -87.61 31.61
CA LYS A 157 57.35 -88.34 30.83
C LYS A 157 58.76 -88.06 31.32
N GLU A 158 59.08 -86.81 31.63
CA GLU A 158 60.36 -86.41 32.19
C GLU A 158 60.62 -87.09 33.54
N THR A 159 59.60 -87.17 34.39
CA THR A 159 59.66 -87.92 35.66
C THR A 159 59.94 -89.41 35.43
N ILE A 160 59.25 -90.05 34.48
CA ILE A 160 59.48 -91.46 34.12
C ILE A 160 60.91 -91.68 33.60
N ILE A 161 61.40 -90.80 32.73
CA ILE A 161 62.77 -90.86 32.20
C ILE A 161 63.81 -90.79 33.32
N ASN A 162 63.63 -89.86 34.27
CA ASN A 162 64.50 -89.72 35.43
C ASN A 162 64.53 -90.97 36.33
N ILE A 163 63.42 -91.72 36.41
CA ILE A 163 63.35 -93.01 37.12
C ILE A 163 64.14 -94.08 36.36
N ILE A 164 63.88 -94.24 35.05
CA ILE A 164 64.51 -95.27 34.21
C ILE A 164 66.03 -95.06 34.13
N GLN A 165 66.51 -93.82 34.06
CA GLN A 165 67.95 -93.50 34.01
C GLN A 165 68.73 -93.95 35.25
N LYS A 166 68.08 -94.09 36.40
CA LYS A 166 68.73 -94.56 37.65
C LYS A 166 68.96 -96.08 37.66
N GLU A 167 68.29 -96.83 36.80
CA GLU A 167 68.35 -98.30 36.75
C GLU A 167 69.21 -98.78 35.57
N LYS A 168 70.44 -99.24 35.85
CA LYS A 168 71.45 -99.61 34.83
C LYS A 168 71.24 -101.04 34.25
N SER A 169 70.16 -101.25 33.48
CA SER A 169 69.87 -102.50 32.74
C SER A 169 69.79 -102.25 31.22
N LYS A 170 70.22 -103.23 30.39
CA LYS A 170 70.15 -103.15 28.92
C LYS A 170 68.71 -103.02 28.37
N GLU A 171 67.72 -103.65 29.01
CA GLU A 171 66.30 -103.51 28.62
C GLU A 171 65.73 -102.12 28.95
N LYS A 172 66.19 -101.51 30.05
CA LYS A 172 65.80 -100.16 30.47
C LYS A 172 66.36 -99.09 29.52
N GLN A 173 67.48 -99.37 28.85
CA GLN A 173 68.12 -98.46 27.90
C GLN A 173 67.29 -98.25 26.62
N VAL A 174 66.61 -99.29 26.12
CA VAL A 174 65.72 -99.19 24.95
C VAL A 174 64.44 -98.42 25.31
N GLN A 175 63.87 -98.68 26.50
CA GLN A 175 62.72 -97.93 27.00
C GLN A 175 63.03 -96.44 27.23
N LEU A 176 64.26 -96.13 27.67
CA LEU A 176 64.73 -94.76 27.85
C LEU A 176 64.71 -93.98 26.52
N LEU A 177 65.26 -94.55 25.45
CA LEU A 177 65.30 -93.93 24.12
C LEU A 177 63.88 -93.68 23.57
N GLN A 178 62.98 -94.68 23.69
CA GLN A 178 61.58 -94.51 23.28
C GLN A 178 60.86 -93.38 24.04
N LYS A 179 61.10 -93.26 25.36
CA LYS A 179 60.49 -92.18 26.15
C LYS A 179 61.10 -90.82 25.81
N GLN A 180 62.38 -90.76 25.47
CA GLN A 180 63.03 -89.53 25.00
C GLN A 180 62.47 -89.06 23.65
N GLU A 181 62.19 -89.98 22.71
CA GLU A 181 61.50 -89.64 21.45
C GLU A 181 60.08 -89.13 21.69
N GLU A 182 59.30 -89.78 22.56
CA GLU A 182 57.96 -89.30 22.95
C GLU A 182 58.01 -87.89 23.58
N MET A 183 59.04 -87.59 24.38
CA MET A 183 59.23 -86.25 24.95
C MET A 183 59.56 -85.22 23.87
N LEU A 184 60.39 -85.58 22.88
CA LEU A 184 60.75 -84.70 21.77
C LEU A 184 59.51 -84.34 20.94
N TYR A 185 58.64 -85.32 20.66
CA TYR A 185 57.37 -85.08 19.99
C TYR A 185 56.47 -84.11 20.75
N LEU A 186 56.33 -84.29 22.08
CA LEU A 186 55.57 -83.38 22.94
C LEU A 186 56.15 -81.96 22.96
N GLN A 187 57.49 -81.83 22.87
CA GLN A 187 58.17 -80.53 22.79
C GLN A 187 57.82 -79.82 21.48
N GLU A 188 57.90 -80.50 20.34
CA GLU A 188 57.54 -79.93 19.03
C GLU A 188 56.06 -79.52 18.98
N GLU A 189 55.17 -80.34 19.55
CA GLU A 189 53.74 -80.02 19.64
C GLU A 189 53.50 -78.80 20.55
N LEU A 190 54.20 -78.69 21.68
CA LEU A 190 54.15 -77.51 22.56
C LEU A 190 54.58 -76.23 21.82
N GLU A 191 55.71 -76.25 21.13
CA GLU A 191 56.20 -75.09 20.36
C GLU A 191 55.21 -74.69 19.26
N MET A 192 54.59 -75.67 18.59
CA MET A 192 53.56 -75.43 17.59
C MET A 192 52.33 -74.73 18.19
N GLN A 193 51.88 -75.17 19.36
CA GLN A 193 50.73 -74.59 20.06
C GLN A 193 51.02 -73.19 20.61
N GLU A 194 52.22 -72.96 21.16
CA GLU A 194 52.67 -71.64 21.61
C GLU A 194 52.76 -70.64 20.43
N LYS A 195 53.23 -71.09 19.27
CA LYS A 195 53.23 -70.28 18.03
C LYS A 195 51.81 -69.93 17.57
N HIS A 196 50.87 -70.88 17.64
CA HIS A 196 49.46 -70.61 17.33
C HIS A 196 48.86 -69.60 18.32
N GLN A 197 49.14 -69.75 19.62
CA GLN A 197 48.71 -68.81 20.64
C GLN A 197 49.22 -67.39 20.35
N GLN A 198 50.50 -67.24 19.99
CA GLN A 198 51.08 -65.95 19.64
C GLN A 198 50.42 -65.32 18.39
N ASN A 199 50.09 -66.12 17.38
CA ASN A 199 49.36 -65.64 16.20
C ASN A 199 47.97 -65.10 16.56
N ILE A 200 47.26 -65.77 17.48
CA ILE A 200 45.95 -65.29 17.96
C ILE A 200 46.11 -63.99 18.75
N ARG A 201 47.15 -63.86 19.59
CA ARG A 201 47.46 -62.59 20.30
C ARG A 201 47.69 -61.45 19.32
N ASN A 202 48.50 -61.67 18.28
CA ASN A 202 48.77 -60.66 17.24
C ASN A 202 47.49 -60.23 16.51
N ARG A 203 46.60 -61.18 16.18
CA ARG A 203 45.31 -60.88 15.54
C ARG A 203 44.40 -60.08 16.48
N SER A 204 44.32 -60.47 17.76
CA SER A 204 43.55 -59.74 18.78
C SER A 204 44.04 -58.31 18.96
N GLU A 205 45.36 -58.11 19.00
CA GLU A 205 45.96 -56.78 19.14
C GLU A 205 45.70 -55.90 17.90
N ALA A 206 45.79 -56.48 16.70
CA ALA A 206 45.46 -55.78 15.46
C ALA A 206 43.97 -55.36 15.42
N ALA A 207 43.06 -56.24 15.83
CA ALA A 207 41.63 -55.92 15.93
C ALA A 207 41.38 -54.82 16.97
N SER A 208 42.04 -54.87 18.13
CA SER A 208 41.96 -53.84 19.18
C SER A 208 42.42 -52.47 18.68
N LYS A 209 43.54 -52.39 17.96
CA LYS A 209 44.04 -51.14 17.37
C LYS A 209 43.07 -50.55 16.36
N LYS A 210 42.50 -51.39 15.46
CA LYS A 210 41.49 -50.95 14.49
C LYS A 210 40.21 -50.47 15.18
N LYS A 211 39.73 -51.19 16.20
CA LYS A 211 38.58 -50.76 17.00
C LYS A 211 38.82 -49.40 17.65
N ALA A 212 39.97 -49.19 18.26
CA ALA A 212 40.30 -47.93 18.92
C ALA A 212 40.28 -46.75 17.93
N TYR A 213 40.91 -46.93 16.75
CA TYR A 213 40.92 -45.92 15.69
C TYR A 213 39.51 -45.59 15.18
N LEU A 214 38.68 -46.60 14.93
CA LEU A 214 37.30 -46.42 14.49
C LEU A 214 36.45 -45.76 15.59
N SER A 215 36.66 -46.09 16.85
CA SER A 215 35.93 -45.51 17.99
C SER A 215 36.22 -44.02 18.15
N GLU A 216 37.47 -43.60 17.96
CA GLU A 216 37.84 -42.19 17.96
C GLU A 216 37.18 -41.43 16.78
N SER A 217 37.22 -42.03 15.59
CA SER A 217 36.57 -41.50 14.39
C SER A 217 35.05 -41.37 14.58
N LEU A 218 34.41 -42.37 15.20
CA LEU A 218 32.99 -42.37 15.52
C LEU A 218 32.62 -41.22 16.46
N ASN A 219 33.42 -40.98 17.50
CA ASN A 219 33.17 -39.89 18.44
C ASN A 219 33.23 -38.52 17.75
N LYS A 220 34.21 -38.31 16.85
CA LYS A 220 34.31 -37.09 16.04
C LYS A 220 33.10 -36.93 15.11
N LEU A 221 32.66 -37.99 14.44
CA LEU A 221 31.47 -37.99 13.60
C LEU A 221 30.20 -37.67 14.39
N LYS A 222 29.99 -38.30 15.55
CA LYS A 222 28.83 -38.05 16.42
C LYS A 222 28.78 -36.61 16.91
N LEU A 223 29.91 -36.06 17.34
CA LEU A 223 29.98 -34.67 17.81
C LEU A 223 29.66 -33.71 16.66
N SER A 224 30.30 -33.89 15.51
CA SER A 224 30.08 -33.04 14.34
C SER A 224 28.64 -33.14 13.83
N ASN A 225 28.04 -34.33 13.83
CA ASN A 225 26.65 -34.49 13.39
C ASN A 225 25.64 -33.88 14.38
N LYS A 226 25.95 -33.92 15.69
CA LYS A 226 25.15 -33.23 16.70
C LYS A 226 25.10 -31.71 16.43
N THR A 227 26.23 -31.10 16.10
CA THR A 227 26.29 -29.67 15.72
C THR A 227 25.45 -29.40 14.48
N ASN A 228 25.61 -30.20 13.41
CA ASN A 228 24.80 -30.03 12.19
C ASN A 228 23.29 -30.15 12.47
N LYS A 229 22.87 -31.08 13.36
CA LYS A 229 21.46 -31.21 13.77
C LYS A 229 20.95 -29.96 14.51
N GLN A 230 21.77 -29.39 15.40
CA GLN A 230 21.42 -28.15 16.11
C GLN A 230 21.31 -26.94 15.16
N GLU A 231 22.23 -26.81 14.22
CA GLU A 231 22.19 -25.77 13.18
C GLU A 231 20.94 -25.93 12.29
N LEU A 232 20.58 -27.17 11.92
CA LEU A 232 19.39 -27.47 11.14
C LEU A 232 18.11 -27.06 11.88
N ASP A 233 18.01 -27.38 13.17
CA ASP A 233 16.87 -26.98 14.00
C ASP A 233 16.76 -25.46 14.13
N GLN A 234 17.89 -24.77 14.20
CA GLN A 234 17.92 -23.30 14.25
C GLN A 234 17.47 -22.69 12.91
N ILE A 235 17.98 -23.20 11.78
CA ILE A 235 17.57 -22.76 10.44
C ILE A 235 16.07 -22.97 10.23
N LYS A 236 15.51 -24.11 10.66
CA LYS A 236 14.06 -24.38 10.59
C LYS A 236 13.24 -23.36 11.37
N LYS A 237 13.68 -22.98 12.58
CA LYS A 237 13.03 -21.92 13.36
C LYS A 237 13.10 -20.57 12.67
N ASP A 238 14.24 -20.23 12.08
CA ASP A 238 14.44 -18.96 11.39
C ASP A 238 13.66 -18.89 10.08
N ILE A 239 13.51 -20.01 9.37
CA ILE A 239 12.61 -20.13 8.21
C ILE A 239 11.17 -19.84 8.63
N LYS A 240 10.68 -20.49 9.70
CA LYS A 240 9.31 -20.27 10.18
C LYS A 240 9.04 -18.79 10.51
N LYS A 241 9.96 -18.13 11.21
CA LYS A 241 9.86 -16.68 11.50
C LYS A 241 9.82 -15.84 10.21
N LYS A 242 10.66 -16.16 9.23
CA LYS A 242 10.64 -15.47 7.92
C LYS A 242 9.32 -15.69 7.17
N GLU A 243 8.73 -16.88 7.25
CA GLU A 243 7.41 -17.18 6.66
C GLU A 243 6.29 -16.37 7.31
N GLU A 244 6.33 -16.23 8.63
CA GLU A 244 5.38 -15.40 9.39
C GLU A 244 5.52 -13.92 9.00
N SER A 245 6.74 -13.37 8.99
CA SER A 245 6.99 -11.99 8.53
C SER A 245 6.58 -11.76 7.08
N LEU A 246 6.85 -12.71 6.18
CA LEU A 246 6.48 -12.59 4.78
C LEU A 246 4.95 -12.58 4.61
N THR A 247 4.24 -13.39 5.37
CA THR A 247 2.77 -13.39 5.41
C THR A 247 2.22 -12.04 5.84
N ASP A 248 2.78 -11.46 6.91
CA ASP A 248 2.39 -10.13 7.41
C ASP A 248 2.62 -9.03 6.36
N TYR A 249 3.81 -8.98 5.73
CA TYR A 249 4.07 -8.00 4.66
C TYR A 249 3.16 -8.17 3.45
N LYS A 250 2.77 -9.41 3.10
CA LYS A 250 1.80 -9.67 2.03
C LYS A 250 0.40 -9.16 2.40
N GLY A 251 0.00 -9.31 3.67
CA GLY A 251 -1.24 -8.74 4.21
C GLY A 251 -1.25 -7.22 4.11
N GLN A 252 -0.22 -6.57 4.64
CA GLN A 252 -0.09 -5.10 4.58
C GLN A 252 -0.07 -4.58 3.13
N LEU A 253 0.60 -5.28 2.22
CA LEU A 253 0.58 -4.93 0.79
C LEU A 253 -0.84 -5.02 0.19
N ALA A 254 -1.61 -6.04 0.57
CA ALA A 254 -2.99 -6.20 0.10
C ALA A 254 -3.89 -5.07 0.63
N ASP A 255 -3.74 -4.70 1.90
CA ASP A 255 -4.49 -3.60 2.52
C ASP A 255 -4.20 -2.27 1.83
N VAL A 256 -2.92 -1.95 1.59
CA VAL A 256 -2.54 -0.72 0.87
C VAL A 256 -3.07 -0.72 -0.57
N LYS A 257 -3.07 -1.86 -1.26
CA LYS A 257 -3.66 -1.97 -2.61
C LYS A 257 -5.17 -1.72 -2.60
N ASN A 258 -5.87 -2.22 -1.59
CA ASN A 258 -7.30 -1.99 -1.43
C ASN A 258 -7.59 -0.52 -1.13
N GLU A 259 -6.80 0.11 -0.25
CA GLU A 259 -6.92 1.53 0.06
C GLU A 259 -6.65 2.40 -1.16
N LEU A 260 -5.60 2.11 -1.93
CA LEU A 260 -5.27 2.80 -3.17
C LEU A 260 -6.41 2.70 -4.19
N ASN A 261 -7.00 1.51 -4.37
CA ASN A 261 -8.17 1.32 -5.25
C ASN A 261 -9.36 2.16 -4.79
N SER A 262 -9.59 2.26 -3.46
CA SER A 262 -10.64 3.12 -2.91
C SER A 262 -10.38 4.60 -3.20
N TYR A 263 -9.14 5.05 -3.02
CA TYR A 263 -8.78 6.44 -3.34
C TYR A 263 -8.93 6.76 -4.82
N GLN A 264 -8.57 5.84 -5.72
CA GLN A 264 -8.74 6.02 -7.16
C GLN A 264 -10.22 6.13 -7.55
N LYS A 265 -11.11 5.32 -6.98
CA LYS A 265 -12.56 5.45 -7.20
C LYS A 265 -13.10 6.80 -6.72
N ASN A 266 -12.67 7.22 -5.52
CA ASN A 266 -13.06 8.53 -4.99
C ASN A 266 -12.53 9.68 -5.87
N GLN A 267 -11.38 9.48 -6.51
CA GLN A 267 -10.78 10.47 -7.42
C GLN A 267 -11.64 10.65 -8.66
N GLU A 268 -12.12 9.56 -9.25
CA GLU A 268 -13.04 9.59 -10.40
C GLU A 268 -14.34 10.33 -10.07
N ILE A 269 -14.94 10.02 -8.91
CA ILE A 269 -16.17 10.68 -8.44
C ILE A 269 -15.95 12.19 -8.24
N LEU A 270 -14.84 12.60 -7.60
CA LEU A 270 -14.54 14.02 -7.39
C LEU A 270 -14.31 14.76 -8.72
N ILE A 271 -13.62 14.13 -9.69
CA ILE A 271 -13.43 14.72 -11.02
C ILE A 271 -14.78 14.94 -11.71
N GLU A 272 -15.69 13.96 -11.63
CA GLU A 272 -17.04 14.06 -12.18
C GLU A 272 -17.86 15.19 -11.52
N ASN A 273 -17.82 15.29 -10.19
CA ASN A 273 -18.50 16.35 -9.44
C ASN A 273 -17.97 17.74 -9.82
N ILE A 274 -16.64 17.92 -9.84
CA ILE A 274 -16.00 19.19 -10.25
C ILE A 274 -16.40 19.56 -11.69
N SER A 275 -16.44 18.58 -12.60
CA SER A 275 -16.88 18.80 -13.99
C SER A 275 -18.35 19.26 -14.05
N THR A 276 -19.22 18.61 -13.27
CA THR A 276 -20.66 18.91 -13.23
C THR A 276 -20.93 20.30 -12.66
N LEU A 277 -20.32 20.64 -11.52
CA LEU A 277 -20.41 21.97 -10.91
C LEU A 277 -19.85 23.05 -11.85
N GLY A 278 -18.75 22.76 -12.56
CA GLY A 278 -18.20 23.67 -13.56
C GLY A 278 -19.19 23.98 -14.70
N LYS A 279 -19.91 22.97 -15.20
CA LYS A 279 -20.96 23.15 -16.21
C LYS A 279 -22.15 23.95 -15.68
N GLN A 280 -22.61 23.65 -14.46
CA GLN A 280 -23.72 24.38 -13.81
C GLN A 280 -23.37 25.86 -13.63
N LYS A 281 -22.17 26.16 -13.13
CA LYS A 281 -21.68 27.53 -12.97
C LYS A 281 -21.67 28.30 -14.30
N VAL A 282 -21.19 27.68 -15.38
CA VAL A 282 -21.20 28.30 -16.72
C VAL A 282 -22.61 28.59 -17.20
N GLU A 283 -23.55 27.68 -16.96
CA GLU A 283 -24.95 27.89 -17.36
C GLU A 283 -25.61 29.02 -16.57
N GLU A 284 -25.38 29.09 -15.26
CA GLU A 284 -25.90 30.19 -14.44
C GLU A 284 -25.29 31.56 -14.83
N TYR A 285 -24.02 31.60 -15.27
CA TYR A 285 -23.45 32.82 -15.86
C TYR A 285 -24.16 33.26 -17.14
N LYS A 286 -24.59 32.32 -18.00
CA LYS A 286 -25.36 32.67 -19.20
C LYS A 286 -26.72 33.24 -18.82
N ASN A 287 -27.40 32.65 -17.83
CA ASN A 287 -28.68 33.14 -17.31
C ASN A 287 -28.54 34.56 -16.75
N TYR A 288 -27.54 34.79 -15.90
CA TYR A 288 -27.21 36.11 -15.38
C TYR A 288 -26.98 37.12 -16.51
N LEU A 289 -26.15 36.79 -17.52
CA LEU A 289 -25.85 37.70 -18.63
C LEU A 289 -27.10 38.00 -19.48
N SER A 290 -27.97 37.01 -19.67
CA SER A 290 -29.25 37.19 -20.39
C SER A 290 -30.19 38.14 -19.64
N ALA A 291 -30.33 37.96 -18.32
CA ALA A 291 -31.12 38.84 -17.47
C ALA A 291 -30.58 40.29 -17.51
N THR A 292 -29.27 40.48 -17.37
CA THR A 292 -28.60 41.79 -17.45
C THR A 292 -28.86 42.47 -18.80
N LYS A 293 -28.71 41.75 -19.93
CA LYS A 293 -28.99 42.31 -21.26
C LYS A 293 -30.44 42.78 -21.41
N LYS A 294 -31.39 42.03 -20.83
CA LYS A 294 -32.82 42.39 -20.87
C LYS A 294 -33.10 43.64 -20.02
N ILE A 295 -32.46 43.76 -18.86
CA ILE A 295 -32.52 44.96 -18.02
C ILE A 295 -31.96 46.17 -18.79
N GLU A 296 -30.75 46.08 -19.35
CA GLU A 296 -30.13 47.16 -20.13
C GLU A 296 -30.98 47.59 -21.33
N GLN A 297 -31.59 46.65 -22.04
CA GLN A 297 -32.49 46.96 -23.15
C GLN A 297 -33.72 47.75 -22.68
N ASN A 298 -34.33 47.32 -21.58
CA ASN A 298 -35.49 48.01 -21.01
C ASN A 298 -35.11 49.40 -20.46
N GLU A 299 -33.93 49.55 -19.84
CA GLU A 299 -33.41 50.84 -19.39
C GLU A 299 -33.23 51.83 -20.55
N ARG A 300 -32.66 51.41 -21.68
CA ARG A 300 -32.52 52.27 -22.87
C ARG A 300 -33.86 52.74 -23.41
N ILE A 301 -34.86 51.86 -23.46
CA ILE A 301 -36.22 52.21 -23.90
C ILE A 301 -36.81 53.28 -22.98
N ILE A 302 -36.62 53.13 -21.65
CA ILE A 302 -37.07 54.13 -20.69
C ILE A 302 -36.35 55.46 -20.84
N GLU A 303 -35.03 55.47 -20.98
CA GLU A 303 -34.28 56.72 -21.13
C GLU A 303 -34.76 57.50 -22.36
N GLN A 304 -35.08 56.80 -23.45
CA GLN A 304 -35.67 57.39 -24.63
C GLN A 304 -37.06 58.00 -24.32
N ASN A 305 -37.96 57.23 -23.70
CA ASN A 305 -39.30 57.71 -23.34
C ASN A 305 -39.25 58.91 -22.37
N LEU A 306 -38.40 58.85 -21.34
CA LEU A 306 -38.19 59.94 -20.37
C LEU A 306 -37.62 61.19 -21.02
N SER A 307 -36.67 61.05 -21.95
CA SER A 307 -36.13 62.17 -22.72
C SER A 307 -37.22 62.86 -23.53
N GLU A 308 -38.06 62.08 -24.22
CA GLU A 308 -39.21 62.59 -24.97
C GLU A 308 -40.21 63.33 -24.07
N LEU A 309 -40.52 62.77 -22.89
CA LEU A 309 -41.41 63.41 -21.92
C LEU A 309 -40.84 64.70 -21.34
N ARG A 310 -39.54 64.75 -21.05
CA ARG A 310 -38.87 65.98 -20.59
C ARG A 310 -38.96 67.07 -21.65
N PHE A 311 -38.73 66.72 -22.91
CA PHE A 311 -38.88 67.65 -24.03
C PHE A 311 -40.33 68.16 -24.15
N GLN A 312 -41.31 67.26 -24.11
CA GLN A 312 -42.73 67.64 -24.15
C GLN A 312 -43.13 68.52 -22.97
N ARG A 313 -42.68 68.21 -21.75
CA ARG A 313 -42.92 69.03 -20.55
C ARG A 313 -42.33 70.43 -20.70
N GLN A 314 -41.11 70.55 -21.22
CA GLN A 314 -40.50 71.86 -21.45
C GLN A 314 -41.32 72.68 -22.45
N ALA A 315 -41.78 72.07 -23.55
CA ALA A 315 -42.64 72.73 -24.52
C ALA A 315 -43.96 73.24 -23.88
N VAL A 316 -44.57 72.46 -23.00
CA VAL A 316 -45.78 72.86 -22.25
C VAL A 316 -45.50 74.02 -21.29
N LEU A 317 -44.36 74.01 -20.60
CA LEU A 317 -43.97 75.11 -19.70
C LEU A 317 -43.72 76.41 -20.47
N ASP A 318 -42.98 76.34 -21.57
CA ASP A 318 -42.73 77.47 -22.47
C ASP A 318 -44.04 78.05 -23.00
N TYR A 319 -44.96 77.15 -23.38
CA TYR A 319 -46.29 77.54 -23.83
C TYR A 319 -47.10 78.23 -22.73
N ARG A 320 -47.17 77.65 -21.52
CA ARG A 320 -47.85 78.26 -20.36
C ARG A 320 -47.30 79.65 -20.03
N MET A 321 -45.98 79.82 -20.11
CA MET A 321 -45.33 81.12 -19.92
C MET A 321 -45.75 82.13 -20.99
N GLY A 322 -45.83 81.71 -22.26
CA GLY A 322 -46.37 82.53 -23.34
C GLY A 322 -47.81 82.97 -23.09
N VAL A 323 -48.67 82.06 -22.61
CA VAL A 323 -50.07 82.38 -22.27
C VAL A 323 -50.16 83.37 -21.12
N ILE A 324 -49.37 83.19 -20.06
CA ILE A 324 -49.32 84.13 -18.92
C ILE A 324 -48.90 85.51 -19.41
N TYR A 325 -47.87 85.58 -20.26
CA TYR A 325 -47.40 86.84 -20.83
C TYR A 325 -48.49 87.55 -21.67
N ILE A 326 -49.21 86.81 -22.50
CA ILE A 326 -50.33 87.35 -23.29
C ILE A 326 -51.45 87.85 -22.37
N LYS A 327 -51.85 87.05 -21.37
CA LYS A 327 -52.88 87.45 -20.38
C LYS A 327 -52.48 88.71 -19.61
N GLN A 328 -51.21 88.85 -19.25
CA GLN A 328 -50.68 90.07 -18.63
C GLN A 328 -50.77 91.27 -19.57
N LYS A 329 -50.39 91.11 -20.85
CA LYS A 329 -50.54 92.16 -21.86
C LYS A 329 -51.98 92.61 -22.05
N ILE A 330 -52.92 91.66 -22.16
CA ILE A 330 -54.35 91.95 -22.27
C ILE A 330 -54.83 92.70 -21.04
N SER A 331 -54.44 92.25 -19.84
CA SER A 331 -54.82 92.92 -18.58
C SER A 331 -54.27 94.35 -18.51
N LEU A 332 -53.02 94.57 -18.96
CA LEU A 332 -52.41 95.90 -19.04
C LEU A 332 -53.10 96.79 -20.09
N GLN A 333 -53.44 96.24 -21.26
CA GLN A 333 -54.21 96.96 -22.27
C GLN A 333 -55.58 97.35 -21.75
N GLN A 334 -56.33 96.41 -21.16
CA GLN A 334 -57.63 96.68 -20.54
C GLN A 334 -57.54 97.73 -19.42
N LEU A 335 -56.46 97.73 -18.63
CA LEU A 335 -56.20 98.76 -17.62
C LEU A 335 -55.96 100.13 -18.27
N ASN A 336 -55.13 100.19 -19.32
CA ASN A 336 -54.86 101.41 -20.08
C ASN A 336 -56.13 101.96 -20.75
N THR A 337 -56.96 101.10 -21.33
CA THR A 337 -58.25 101.50 -21.92
C THR A 337 -59.20 102.04 -20.86
N LYS A 338 -59.26 101.43 -19.66
CA LYS A 338 -60.03 101.96 -18.52
C LYS A 338 -59.50 103.31 -18.02
N VAL A 339 -58.18 103.52 -18.01
CA VAL A 339 -57.56 104.81 -17.66
C VAL A 339 -57.90 105.87 -18.71
N GLN A 340 -57.77 105.56 -20.00
CA GLN A 340 -58.12 106.48 -21.10
C GLN A 340 -59.62 106.83 -21.09
N GLN A 341 -60.51 105.87 -20.83
CA GLN A 341 -61.94 106.12 -20.67
C GLN A 341 -62.26 106.99 -19.43
N LYS A 342 -61.42 106.93 -18.38
CA LYS A 342 -61.53 107.84 -17.22
C LYS A 342 -61.03 109.25 -17.54
N VAL A 343 -59.98 109.39 -18.35
CA VAL A 343 -59.43 110.68 -18.80
C VAL A 343 -60.37 111.40 -19.77
N ILE A 344 -61.19 110.67 -20.54
CA ILE A 344 -62.20 111.25 -21.46
C ILE A 344 -63.50 111.66 -20.72
N LYS A 345 -63.70 111.21 -19.47
CA LYS A 345 -64.88 111.54 -18.64
C LYS A 345 -64.66 112.67 -17.61
N ASN A 346 -63.46 113.24 -17.57
CA ASN A 346 -63.15 114.50 -16.89
C ASN A 346 -62.79 115.54 -17.95
#